data_AF-A0A9P6ZS01-F1
#
_entry.id   AF-A0A9P6ZS01-F1
#
_cell.length_a   1.000
_cell.length_b   1.000
_cell.length_c   1.000
_cell.angle_alpha   90.00
_cell.angle_beta   90.00
_cell.angle_gamma   90.00
#
_symmetry.space_group_name_H-M   'P 1'
#
loop_
_entity.id
_entity.type
_entity.pdbx_description
1 polymer ?
#
loop_
_entity_poly.entity_id
_entity_poly.type
_entity_poly.pdbx_seq_one_letter_code
_entity_poly.pdbx_strand_id
1 'polypeptide(L)'
;MSSHSFIKFLQHPRLFGACAWYFVPGYLFQALSYFSWVCWITPDNVVVNQLFGYGSGLGMSLITFDWAQITYVVNPLATPWWSEANVLAGFVFFFWILTPILYYTNTWYSKFLPILSRTSYDNTGAAYNVTAILGTDGTFNTTAYEAYSPLFLSTTFAVTYGLSFAAITATITHAVLFFHKQIWAQSRRSIDKQPDIHARLMARYRQVPEWWYLIIFVTMFVFGVIVIEVWPTQFLVWGFVLALMIAFFYIIAIQNINS
;
A
#
# COMPACT_ATOMS: atom_id res chain seq x y z
N MET A 1 17.63 19.35 24.67
CA MET A 1 18.04 18.03 25.19
C MET A 1 19.56 18.06 25.30
N SER A 2 20.14 18.00 26.50
CA SER A 2 21.59 18.18 26.65
C SER A 2 22.33 16.93 26.15
N SER A 3 23.53 17.11 25.57
CA SER A 3 24.38 16.01 25.07
C SER A 3 24.55 14.86 26.09
N HIS A 4 24.55 15.19 27.38
CA HIS A 4 24.64 14.22 28.47
C HIS A 4 23.40 13.33 28.66
N SER A 5 22.18 13.81 28.36
CA SER A 5 20.97 12.98 28.48
C SER A 5 20.84 11.99 27.31
N PHE A 6 21.36 12.35 26.14
CA PHE A 6 21.36 11.49 24.95
C PHE A 6 22.29 10.29 25.10
N ILE A 7 23.50 10.50 25.64
CA ILE A 7 24.47 9.42 25.89
C ILE A 7 23.94 8.44 26.95
N LYS A 8 23.31 8.94 28.02
CA LYS A 8 22.68 8.07 29.03
C LYS A 8 21.49 7.28 28.52
N PHE A 9 20.74 7.83 27.56
CA PHE A 9 19.68 7.11 26.86
C PHE A 9 20.25 5.94 26.05
N LEU A 10 21.32 6.17 25.27
CA LEU A 10 21.99 5.12 24.48
C LEU A 10 22.64 4.02 25.34
N GLN A 11 23.06 4.33 26.56
CA GLN A 11 23.70 3.38 27.49
C GLN A 11 22.70 2.48 28.24
N HIS A 12 21.39 2.63 28.03
CA HIS A 12 20.43 1.76 28.68
C HIS A 12 20.55 0.31 28.16
N PRO A 13 20.63 -0.71 29.04
CA PRO A 13 20.75 -2.12 28.63
C PRO A 13 19.56 -2.60 27.78
N ARG A 14 18.42 -1.91 27.85
CA ARG A 14 17.23 -2.17 27.03
C ARG A 14 17.46 -1.87 25.55
N LEU A 15 18.26 -0.84 25.22
CA LEU A 15 18.59 -0.48 23.84
C LEU A 15 19.59 -1.48 23.23
N PHE A 16 20.61 -1.88 23.99
CA PHE A 16 21.51 -2.94 23.57
C PHE A 16 20.78 -4.27 23.37
N GLY A 17 19.86 -4.64 24.28
CA GLY A 17 19.02 -5.82 24.13
C GLY A 17 18.11 -5.76 22.90
N ALA A 18 17.50 -4.60 22.61
CA ALA A 18 16.72 -4.41 21.40
C ALA A 18 17.59 -4.50 20.14
N CYS A 19 18.73 -3.82 20.08
CA CYS A 19 19.65 -3.88 18.93
C CYS A 19 20.16 -5.31 18.67
N ALA A 20 20.53 -6.04 19.74
CA ALA A 20 20.91 -7.44 19.64
C ALA A 20 19.73 -8.30 19.13
N TRP A 21 18.52 -8.08 19.66
CA TRP A 21 17.33 -8.82 19.22
C TRP A 21 16.91 -8.49 17.79
N TYR A 22 17.14 -7.30 17.25
CA TYR A 22 16.89 -7.03 15.82
C TYR A 22 17.91 -7.73 14.90
N PHE A 23 19.14 -7.90 15.36
CA PHE A 23 20.20 -8.55 14.58
C PHE A 23 19.95 -10.07 14.42
N VAL A 24 19.35 -10.71 15.42
CA VAL A 24 19.10 -12.16 15.41
C VAL A 24 18.12 -12.60 14.30
N PRO A 25 16.84 -12.15 14.26
CA PRO A 25 15.91 -12.53 13.20
C PRO A 25 16.23 -11.82 11.87
N GLY A 26 16.90 -10.65 11.89
CA GLY A 26 17.23 -9.93 10.66
C GLY A 26 18.40 -10.52 9.88
N TYR A 27 19.43 -11.03 10.56
CA TYR A 27 20.67 -11.47 9.92
C TYR A 27 21.13 -12.88 10.34
N LEU A 28 21.11 -13.18 11.63
CA LEU A 28 21.71 -14.41 12.18
C LEU A 28 20.84 -15.66 11.93
N PHE A 29 19.52 -15.53 12.02
CA PHE A 29 18.57 -16.61 11.83
C PHE A 29 17.22 -16.09 11.28
N GLN A 30 17.16 -15.91 9.96
CA GLN A 30 16.00 -15.35 9.26
C GLN A 30 14.73 -16.22 9.34
N ALA A 31 14.86 -17.50 9.72
CA ALA A 31 13.72 -18.37 9.98
C ALA A 31 12.88 -17.94 11.21
N LEU A 32 13.42 -17.12 12.13
CA LEU A 32 12.64 -16.50 13.21
C LEU A 32 11.72 -15.37 12.69
N SER A 33 12.08 -14.75 11.56
CA SER A 33 11.27 -13.72 10.90
C SER A 33 10.10 -14.35 10.14
N TYR A 34 10.36 -15.39 9.34
CA TYR A 34 9.34 -16.13 8.57
C TYR A 34 9.11 -17.53 9.14
N PHE A 35 8.54 -17.59 10.35
CA PHE A 35 8.44 -18.83 11.13
C PHE A 35 7.36 -19.78 10.59
N SER A 36 7.69 -20.49 9.53
CA SER A 36 6.82 -21.42 8.78
C SER A 36 6.80 -22.83 9.39
N TRP A 37 6.62 -22.95 10.72
CA TRP A 37 6.76 -24.24 11.42
C TRP A 37 5.84 -25.34 10.88
N VAL A 38 4.66 -24.98 10.40
CA VAL A 38 3.69 -25.92 9.80
C VAL A 38 4.26 -26.55 8.52
N CYS A 39 5.00 -25.79 7.71
CA CYS A 39 5.65 -26.29 6.51
C CYS A 39 6.82 -27.24 6.84
N TRP A 40 7.44 -27.15 8.03
CA TRP A 40 8.49 -28.07 8.45
C TRP A 40 7.97 -29.45 8.84
N ILE A 41 6.72 -29.54 9.31
CA ILE A 41 6.09 -30.82 9.69
C ILE A 41 5.80 -31.66 8.43
N THR A 42 5.39 -31.01 7.34
CA THR A 42 5.05 -31.67 6.08
C THR A 42 5.58 -30.87 4.89
N PRO A 43 6.89 -30.97 4.60
CA PRO A 43 7.54 -30.14 3.58
C PRO A 43 7.12 -30.47 2.15
N ASP A 44 6.73 -31.72 1.88
CA ASP A 44 6.39 -32.17 0.52
C ASP A 44 4.92 -31.93 0.15
N ASN A 45 4.10 -31.42 1.08
CA ASN A 45 2.69 -31.17 0.83
C ASN A 45 2.46 -29.79 0.20
N VAL A 46 2.13 -29.80 -1.09
CA VAL A 46 1.88 -28.59 -1.89
C VAL A 46 0.78 -27.71 -1.28
N VAL A 47 -0.29 -28.30 -0.74
CA VAL A 47 -1.40 -27.55 -0.12
C VAL A 47 -0.94 -26.87 1.16
N VAL A 48 -0.16 -27.56 2.00
CA VAL A 48 0.37 -26.97 3.24
C VAL A 48 1.31 -25.81 2.92
N ASN A 49 2.17 -25.95 1.93
CA ASN A 49 3.09 -24.90 1.51
C ASN A 49 2.38 -23.70 0.87
N GLN A 50 1.30 -23.92 0.13
CA GLN A 50 0.48 -22.85 -0.44
C GLN A 50 -0.29 -22.05 0.63
N LEU A 51 -0.75 -22.71 1.69
CA LEU A 51 -1.54 -22.06 2.74
C LEU A 51 -0.65 -21.41 3.82
N PHE A 52 0.37 -22.13 4.29
CA PHE A 52 1.18 -21.72 5.45
C PHE A 52 2.57 -21.19 5.10
N GLY A 53 3.03 -21.33 3.84
CA GLY A 53 4.32 -20.79 3.42
C GLY A 53 4.30 -19.26 3.33
N TYR A 54 5.41 -18.60 3.70
CA TYR A 54 5.54 -17.14 3.60
C TYR A 54 6.07 -16.64 2.25
N GLY A 55 6.86 -17.45 1.53
CA GLY A 55 7.49 -17.02 0.27
C GLY A 55 6.57 -17.14 -0.95
N SER A 56 5.88 -18.28 -1.07
CA SER A 56 5.02 -18.62 -2.21
C SER A 56 3.59 -19.00 -1.77
N GLY A 57 3.26 -18.77 -0.51
CA GLY A 57 1.97 -19.13 0.10
C GLY A 57 1.32 -17.95 0.82
N LEU A 58 0.20 -18.20 1.47
CA LEU A 58 -0.64 -17.15 2.09
C LEU A 58 -0.21 -16.76 3.50
N GLY A 59 0.83 -17.39 4.06
CA GLY A 59 1.36 -17.07 5.38
C GLY A 59 0.32 -17.19 6.51
N MET A 60 -0.48 -18.26 6.51
CA MET A 60 -1.54 -18.46 7.52
C MET A 60 -1.04 -18.68 8.96
N SER A 61 0.27 -18.79 9.18
CA SER A 61 0.82 -18.80 10.53
C SER A 61 0.90 -17.39 11.11
N LEU A 62 0.39 -17.21 12.33
CA LEU A 62 0.40 -15.91 13.03
C LEU A 62 1.65 -15.68 13.88
N ILE A 63 2.65 -16.56 13.78
CA ILE A 63 3.82 -16.53 14.67
C ILE A 63 5.00 -15.95 13.89
N THR A 64 5.48 -14.79 14.32
CA THR A 64 6.78 -14.23 13.94
C THR A 64 7.46 -13.69 15.19
N PHE A 65 8.78 -13.80 15.25
CA PHE A 65 9.58 -13.30 16.37
C PHE A 65 10.33 -12.00 16.03
N ASP A 66 10.07 -11.46 14.83
CA ASP A 66 10.66 -10.21 14.36
C ASP A 66 9.67 -9.05 14.47
N TRP A 67 10.00 -8.07 15.32
CA TRP A 67 9.20 -6.85 15.47
C TRP A 67 9.19 -5.99 14.20
N ALA A 68 10.23 -6.08 13.36
CA ALA A 68 10.25 -5.39 12.07
C ALA A 68 9.17 -5.94 11.12
N GLN A 69 8.89 -7.25 11.16
CA GLN A 69 7.80 -7.85 10.38
C GLN A 69 6.43 -7.40 10.89
N ILE A 70 6.26 -7.36 12.22
CA ILE A 70 5.00 -6.93 12.85
C ILE A 70 4.69 -5.47 12.52
N THR A 71 5.70 -4.58 12.55
CA THR A 71 5.53 -3.15 12.31
C THR A 71 5.61 -2.74 10.84
N TYR A 72 5.83 -3.69 9.92
CA TYR A 72 6.07 -3.40 8.51
C TYR A 72 4.92 -2.65 7.83
N VAL A 73 3.67 -3.02 8.14
CA VAL A 73 2.48 -2.42 7.51
C VAL A 73 1.81 -1.39 8.42
N VAL A 74 1.63 -1.74 9.70
CA VAL A 74 0.98 -0.90 10.71
C VAL A 74 1.71 -1.09 12.01
N ASN A 75 1.96 0.00 12.75
CA ASN A 75 2.52 -0.11 14.08
C ASN A 75 1.40 -0.33 15.12
N PRO A 76 1.29 -1.53 15.70
CA PRO A 76 0.17 -1.88 16.57
C PRO A 76 0.18 -1.13 17.92
N LEU A 77 1.28 -0.46 18.26
CA LEU A 77 1.36 0.34 19.48
C LEU A 77 0.81 1.76 19.29
N ALA A 78 0.76 2.23 18.04
CA ALA A 78 0.28 3.57 17.71
C ALA A 78 -1.19 3.57 17.29
N THR A 79 -1.68 2.44 16.75
CA THR A 79 -3.06 2.30 16.30
C THR A 79 -3.98 1.77 17.40
N PRO A 80 -5.26 2.19 17.44
CA PRO A 80 -6.20 1.62 18.38
C PRO A 80 -6.58 0.18 18.02
N TRP A 81 -6.78 -0.67 19.04
CA TRP A 81 -7.02 -2.10 18.86
C TRP A 81 -8.20 -2.43 17.93
N TRP A 82 -9.28 -1.65 17.98
CA TRP A 82 -10.48 -1.90 17.16
C TRP A 82 -10.19 -1.73 15.67
N SER A 83 -9.28 -0.82 15.33
CA SER A 83 -8.87 -0.57 13.95
C SER A 83 -8.04 -1.74 13.43
N GLU A 84 -7.15 -2.27 14.26
CA GLU A 84 -6.36 -3.46 13.95
C GLU A 84 -7.24 -4.69 13.79
N ALA A 85 -8.22 -4.88 14.67
CA ALA A 85 -9.17 -5.99 14.56
C ALA A 85 -9.95 -5.96 13.24
N ASN A 86 -10.37 -4.76 12.79
CA ASN A 86 -11.04 -4.60 11.49
C ASN A 86 -10.12 -4.93 10.30
N VAL A 87 -8.86 -4.47 10.33
CA VAL A 87 -7.87 -4.79 9.29
C VAL A 87 -7.59 -6.29 9.26
N LEU A 88 -7.41 -6.92 10.42
CA LEU A 88 -7.20 -8.36 10.53
C LEU A 88 -8.42 -9.15 10.04
N ALA A 89 -9.63 -8.74 10.40
CA ALA A 89 -10.86 -9.39 9.93
C ALA A 89 -10.97 -9.31 8.40
N GLY A 90 -10.66 -8.14 7.80
CA GLY A 90 -10.59 -7.99 6.35
C GLY A 90 -9.53 -8.89 5.73
N PHE A 91 -8.33 -8.94 6.31
CA PHE A 91 -7.25 -9.80 5.84
C PHE A 91 -7.64 -11.28 5.86
N VAL A 92 -8.19 -11.78 6.97
CA VAL A 92 -8.66 -13.17 7.09
C VAL A 92 -9.75 -13.47 6.05
N PHE A 93 -10.72 -12.58 5.89
CA PHE A 93 -11.79 -12.79 4.92
C PHE A 93 -11.28 -12.85 3.47
N PHE A 94 -10.48 -11.89 3.04
CA PHE A 94 -10.06 -11.82 1.63
C PHE A 94 -8.89 -12.76 1.29
N PHE A 95 -7.90 -12.88 2.18
CA PHE A 95 -6.71 -13.68 1.90
C PHE A 95 -6.80 -15.10 2.43
N TRP A 96 -7.44 -15.34 3.57
CA TRP A 96 -7.52 -16.70 4.13
C TRP A 96 -8.78 -17.47 3.73
N ILE A 97 -9.85 -16.79 3.33
CA ILE A 97 -11.09 -17.43 2.91
C ILE A 97 -11.27 -17.29 1.39
N LEU A 98 -11.42 -16.07 0.88
CA LEU A 98 -11.74 -15.84 -0.53
C LEU A 98 -10.62 -16.34 -1.48
N THR A 99 -9.36 -16.05 -1.18
CA THR A 99 -8.24 -16.42 -2.06
C THR A 99 -8.10 -17.95 -2.24
N PRO A 100 -8.10 -18.78 -1.18
CA PRO A 100 -8.14 -20.24 -1.34
C PRO A 100 -9.38 -20.75 -2.08
N ILE A 101 -10.57 -20.19 -1.82
CA ILE A 101 -11.78 -20.58 -2.53
C ILE A 101 -11.58 -20.39 -4.03
N LEU A 102 -11.18 -19.18 -4.46
CA LEU A 102 -10.95 -18.87 -5.88
C LEU A 102 -9.85 -19.75 -6.50
N TYR A 103 -8.78 -20.03 -5.74
CA TYR A 103 -7.68 -20.87 -6.21
C TYR A 103 -8.13 -22.32 -6.45
N TYR A 104 -8.83 -22.92 -5.49
CA TYR A 104 -9.25 -24.32 -5.56
C TYR A 104 -10.47 -24.56 -6.46
N THR A 105 -11.31 -23.55 -6.70
CA THR A 105 -12.37 -23.58 -7.74
C THR A 105 -11.84 -23.37 -9.16
N ASN A 106 -10.52 -23.17 -9.32
CA ASN A 106 -9.88 -22.90 -10.61
C ASN A 106 -10.44 -21.66 -11.33
N THR A 107 -10.81 -20.64 -10.57
CA THR A 107 -11.30 -19.39 -11.15
C THR A 107 -10.12 -18.68 -11.83
N TRP A 108 -10.30 -18.27 -13.09
CA TRP A 108 -9.25 -17.63 -13.91
C TRP A 108 -7.99 -18.49 -14.14
N TYR A 109 -8.15 -19.82 -14.26
CA TYR A 109 -7.04 -20.75 -14.50
C TYR A 109 -5.97 -20.71 -13.39
N SER A 110 -6.39 -20.33 -12.18
CA SER A 110 -5.51 -20.15 -11.02
C SER A 110 -4.67 -21.37 -10.66
N LYS A 111 -5.15 -22.60 -10.90
CA LYS A 111 -4.42 -23.82 -10.53
C LYS A 111 -3.12 -24.03 -11.32
N PHE A 112 -3.02 -23.41 -12.49
CA PHE A 112 -1.82 -23.48 -13.33
C PHE A 112 -0.78 -22.43 -12.94
N LEU A 113 -1.12 -21.53 -12.02
CA LEU A 113 -0.28 -20.45 -11.53
C LEU A 113 0.05 -20.65 -10.04
N PRO A 114 1.15 -20.09 -9.54
CA PRO A 114 1.37 -20.02 -8.10
C PRO A 114 0.27 -19.19 -7.43
N ILE A 115 -0.20 -19.62 -6.26
CA ILE A 115 -1.27 -18.94 -5.50
C ILE A 115 -0.89 -17.49 -5.19
N LEU A 116 0.37 -17.28 -4.79
CA LEU A 116 0.98 -15.98 -4.52
C LEU A 116 2.10 -15.74 -5.53
N SER A 117 1.96 -14.70 -6.36
CA SER A 117 3.08 -14.14 -7.13
C SER A 117 2.84 -12.67 -7.44
N ARG A 118 3.93 -11.90 -7.52
CA ARG A 118 3.94 -10.50 -7.96
C ARG A 118 4.11 -10.34 -9.47
N THR A 119 4.41 -11.44 -10.17
CA THR A 119 4.60 -11.46 -11.63
C THR A 119 3.30 -11.82 -12.34
N SER A 120 3.17 -11.34 -13.57
CA SER A 120 2.12 -11.77 -14.50
C SER A 120 2.66 -12.86 -15.41
N TYR A 121 1.78 -13.74 -15.87
CA TYR A 121 2.13 -14.94 -16.63
C TYR A 121 1.48 -14.98 -18.01
N ASP A 122 2.11 -15.68 -18.94
CA ASP A 122 1.54 -16.05 -20.22
C ASP A 122 0.80 -17.41 -20.15
N ASN A 123 0.23 -17.84 -21.27
CA ASN A 123 -0.50 -19.12 -21.37
C ASN A 123 0.39 -20.36 -21.14
N THR A 124 1.72 -20.22 -21.19
CA THR A 124 2.67 -21.31 -20.94
C THR A 124 3.14 -21.36 -19.48
N GLY A 125 2.74 -20.39 -18.65
CA GLY A 125 3.20 -20.24 -17.28
C GLY A 125 4.56 -19.57 -17.15
N ALA A 126 5.10 -19.00 -18.23
CA ALA A 126 6.31 -18.17 -18.19
C ALA A 126 5.96 -16.73 -17.81
N ALA A 127 6.98 -15.97 -17.39
CA ALA A 127 6.79 -14.55 -17.06
C ALA A 127 6.36 -13.77 -18.31
N TYR A 128 5.29 -12.99 -18.19
CA TYR A 128 4.68 -12.30 -19.33
C TYR A 128 5.63 -11.26 -19.95
N ASN A 129 5.91 -11.41 -21.25
CA ASN A 129 6.77 -10.47 -21.95
C ASN A 129 5.97 -9.27 -22.50
N VAL A 130 6.03 -8.14 -21.80
CA VAL A 130 5.32 -6.91 -22.19
C VAL A 130 5.86 -6.36 -23.52
N THR A 131 7.15 -6.51 -23.85
CA THR A 131 7.66 -5.98 -25.12
C THR A 131 7.16 -6.74 -26.34
N ALA A 132 6.66 -7.96 -26.17
CA ALA A 132 6.11 -8.76 -27.27
C ALA A 132 4.76 -8.21 -27.79
N ILE A 133 4.04 -7.45 -26.96
CA ILE A 133 2.73 -6.85 -27.29
C ILE A 133 2.80 -5.35 -27.57
N LEU A 134 4.00 -4.76 -27.48
CA LEU A 134 4.24 -3.36 -27.78
C LEU A 134 4.72 -3.22 -29.23
N GLY A 135 4.12 -2.29 -29.98
CA GLY A 135 4.62 -1.87 -31.28
C GLY A 135 5.93 -1.10 -31.15
N THR A 136 6.57 -0.81 -32.29
CA THR A 136 7.80 0.01 -32.37
C THR A 136 7.66 1.38 -31.73
N ASP A 137 6.43 1.88 -31.64
CA ASP A 137 6.09 3.21 -31.13
C ASP A 137 5.69 3.18 -29.64
N GLY A 138 5.86 2.04 -28.97
CA GLY A 138 5.48 1.83 -27.57
C GLY A 138 3.97 1.72 -27.34
N THR A 139 3.18 1.59 -28.41
CA THR A 139 1.73 1.45 -28.37
C THR A 139 1.31 -0.01 -28.29
N PHE A 140 0.15 -0.28 -27.69
CA PHE A 140 -0.38 -1.63 -27.56
C PHE A 140 -0.83 -2.16 -28.94
N ASN A 141 -0.29 -3.31 -29.35
CA ASN A 141 -0.66 -3.99 -30.58
C ASN A 141 -1.61 -5.15 -30.27
N THR A 142 -2.89 -4.98 -30.63
CA THR A 142 -3.96 -5.98 -30.40
C THR A 142 -3.71 -7.29 -31.14
N THR A 143 -3.22 -7.23 -32.38
CA THR A 143 -2.94 -8.43 -33.18
C THR A 143 -1.77 -9.22 -32.59
N ALA A 144 -0.73 -8.55 -32.11
CA ALA A 144 0.39 -9.20 -31.42
C ALA A 144 -0.05 -9.81 -30.09
N TYR A 145 -0.95 -9.15 -29.36
CA TYR A 145 -1.54 -9.67 -28.12
C TYR A 145 -2.34 -10.95 -28.33
N GLU A 146 -3.24 -10.96 -29.33
CA GLU A 146 -4.04 -12.14 -29.68
C GLU A 146 -3.17 -13.32 -30.15
N ALA A 147 -2.08 -13.03 -30.85
CA ALA A 147 -1.13 -14.03 -31.31
C ALA A 147 -0.22 -14.57 -30.18
N TYR A 148 0.10 -13.75 -29.18
CA TYR A 148 0.97 -14.12 -28.06
C TYR A 148 0.18 -14.87 -26.98
N SER A 149 -0.50 -14.15 -26.08
CA SER A 149 -1.40 -14.74 -25.10
C SER A 149 -2.19 -13.66 -24.34
N PRO A 150 -3.37 -14.03 -23.78
CA PRO A 150 -3.97 -13.25 -22.71
C PRO A 150 -3.07 -13.23 -21.47
N LEU A 151 -3.24 -12.19 -20.64
CA LEU A 151 -2.49 -12.00 -19.41
C LEU A 151 -3.11 -12.82 -18.28
N PHE A 152 -2.32 -13.65 -17.63
CA PHE A 152 -2.76 -14.43 -16.47
C PHE A 152 -2.14 -13.86 -15.18
N LEU A 153 -2.98 -13.63 -14.17
CA LEU A 153 -2.57 -13.09 -12.88
C LEU A 153 -2.76 -14.16 -11.80
N SER A 154 -1.83 -14.19 -10.84
CA SER A 154 -2.00 -15.02 -9.64
C SER A 154 -3.26 -14.60 -8.87
N THR A 155 -3.87 -15.55 -8.15
CA THR A 155 -5.13 -15.29 -7.43
C THR A 155 -4.96 -14.18 -6.40
N THR A 156 -3.86 -14.17 -5.64
CA THR A 156 -3.59 -13.10 -4.67
C THR A 156 -3.39 -11.74 -5.33
N PHE A 157 -2.75 -11.69 -6.50
CA PHE A 157 -2.54 -10.42 -7.21
C PHE A 157 -3.86 -9.86 -7.76
N ALA A 158 -4.71 -10.72 -8.33
CA ALA A 158 -6.05 -10.33 -8.79
C ALA A 158 -6.93 -9.82 -7.63
N VAL A 159 -6.95 -10.51 -6.49
CA VAL A 159 -7.69 -10.09 -5.29
C VAL A 159 -7.16 -8.75 -4.76
N THR A 160 -5.85 -8.55 -4.72
CA THR A 160 -5.24 -7.29 -4.25
C THR A 160 -5.60 -6.11 -5.16
N TYR A 161 -5.62 -6.30 -6.48
CA TYR A 161 -6.12 -5.28 -7.40
C TYR A 161 -7.60 -4.95 -7.15
N GLY A 162 -8.45 -5.98 -7.02
CA GLY A 162 -9.86 -5.79 -6.72
C GLY A 162 -10.08 -5.01 -5.41
N LEU A 163 -9.33 -5.36 -4.37
CA LEU A 163 -9.33 -4.66 -3.08
C LEU A 163 -8.85 -3.21 -3.19
N SER A 164 -7.88 -2.92 -4.06
CA SER A 164 -7.40 -1.56 -4.27
C SER A 164 -8.49 -0.67 -4.85
N PHE A 165 -9.23 -1.16 -5.85
CA PHE A 165 -10.40 -0.45 -6.39
C PHE A 165 -11.52 -0.31 -5.34
N ALA A 166 -11.79 -1.37 -4.58
CA ALA A 166 -12.77 -1.33 -3.50
C ALA A 166 -12.39 -0.32 -2.41
N ALA A 167 -11.11 -0.23 -2.05
CA ALA A 167 -10.61 0.71 -1.04
C ALA A 167 -10.82 2.16 -1.48
N ILE A 168 -10.49 2.49 -2.73
CA ILE A 168 -10.73 3.82 -3.34
C ILE A 168 -12.20 4.22 -3.20
N THR A 169 -13.12 3.36 -3.63
CA THR A 169 -14.56 3.60 -3.54
C THR A 169 -15.07 3.64 -2.10
N ALA A 170 -14.56 2.77 -1.23
CA ALA A 170 -14.92 2.71 0.18
C ALA A 170 -14.50 4.00 0.92
N THR A 171 -13.30 4.53 0.67
CA THR A 171 -12.84 5.80 1.27
C THR A 171 -13.76 6.95 0.88
N ILE A 172 -14.14 7.07 -0.40
CA ILE A 172 -15.05 8.11 -0.87
C ILE A 172 -16.44 7.95 -0.22
N THR A 173 -16.97 6.73 -0.25
CA THR A 173 -18.29 6.42 0.32
C THR A 173 -18.32 6.72 1.82
N HIS A 174 -17.28 6.34 2.55
CA HIS A 174 -17.13 6.61 3.98
C HIS A 174 -17.02 8.12 4.27
N ALA A 175 -16.20 8.85 3.49
CA ALA A 175 -16.06 10.30 3.63
C ALA A 175 -17.41 11.01 3.42
N VAL A 176 -18.17 10.62 2.39
CA VAL A 176 -19.49 11.21 2.13
C VAL A 176 -20.48 10.84 3.24
N LEU A 177 -20.63 9.58 3.62
CA LEU A 177 -21.66 9.16 4.57
C LEU A 177 -21.43 9.69 6.00
N PHE A 178 -20.19 9.71 6.48
CA PHE A 178 -19.91 10.09 7.87
C PHE A 178 -19.58 11.58 8.02
N PHE A 179 -18.94 12.18 7.02
CA PHE A 179 -18.42 13.54 7.14
C PHE A 179 -19.18 14.57 6.30
N HIS A 180 -20.25 14.23 5.55
CA HIS A 180 -20.94 15.22 4.72
C HIS A 180 -21.39 16.48 5.48
N LYS A 181 -21.91 16.35 6.71
CA LYS A 181 -22.32 17.50 7.53
C LYS A 181 -21.13 18.36 7.93
N GLN A 182 -20.01 17.73 8.26
CA GLN A 182 -18.79 18.42 8.66
C GLN A 182 -18.12 19.09 7.46
N ILE A 183 -18.04 18.42 6.30
CA ILE A 183 -17.55 18.97 5.04
C ILE A 183 -18.38 20.20 4.66
N TRP A 184 -19.72 20.11 4.75
CA TRP A 184 -20.61 21.23 4.45
C TRP A 184 -20.44 22.39 5.43
N ALA A 185 -20.34 22.09 6.73
CA ALA A 185 -20.12 23.09 7.76
C ALA A 185 -18.74 23.75 7.64
N GLN A 186 -17.68 23.00 7.33
CA GLN A 186 -16.30 23.45 7.23
C GLN A 186 -16.02 24.23 5.93
N SER A 187 -16.61 23.80 4.82
CA SER A 187 -16.65 24.57 3.56
C SER A 187 -17.29 25.95 3.75
N ARG A 188 -18.25 26.05 4.69
CA ARG A 188 -18.96 27.29 4.99
C ARG A 188 -18.39 28.08 6.17
N ARG A 189 -17.48 27.51 6.97
CA ARG A 189 -16.88 28.09 8.19
C ARG A 189 -15.35 28.25 8.11
N SER A 190 -14.78 28.37 6.92
CA SER A 190 -13.32 28.28 6.72
C SER A 190 -12.45 29.34 7.43
N ILE A 191 -12.99 30.26 8.24
CA ILE A 191 -12.20 31.31 8.94
C ILE A 191 -12.71 31.55 10.37
N ASP A 192 -13.13 30.53 11.12
CA ASP A 192 -13.37 30.72 12.56
C ASP A 192 -13.10 29.44 13.35
N LYS A 193 -11.83 29.00 13.35
CA LYS A 193 -11.38 27.96 14.27
C LYS A 193 -11.05 28.60 15.62
N GLN A 194 -11.66 28.08 16.69
CA GLN A 194 -11.19 28.34 18.05
C GLN A 194 -9.72 27.91 18.12
N PRO A 195 -8.78 28.83 18.40
CA PRO A 195 -7.37 28.50 18.38
C PRO A 195 -7.08 27.60 19.58
N ASP A 196 -6.70 26.36 19.30
CA ASP A 196 -6.04 25.52 20.28
C ASP A 196 -4.73 26.20 20.72
N ILE A 197 -4.18 25.78 21.85
CA ILE A 197 -2.96 26.40 22.42
C ILE A 197 -1.83 26.39 21.37
N HIS A 198 -1.76 25.36 20.53
CA HIS A 198 -0.79 25.27 19.45
C HIS A 198 -1.02 26.32 18.35
N ALA A 199 -2.25 26.51 17.84
CA ALA A 199 -2.56 27.58 16.88
C ALA A 199 -2.30 28.97 17.48
N ARG A 200 -2.56 29.17 18.77
CA ARG A 200 -2.29 30.45 19.45
C ARG A 200 -0.79 30.73 19.57
N LEU A 201 0.03 29.71 19.83
CA LEU A 201 1.48 29.83 19.78
C LEU A 201 1.99 30.03 18.34
N MET A 202 1.38 29.36 17.35
CA MET A 202 1.74 29.48 15.93
C MET A 202 1.34 30.82 15.32
N ALA A 203 0.30 31.48 15.83
CA ALA A 203 -0.16 32.80 15.39
C ALA A 203 0.88 33.92 15.64
N ARG A 204 1.91 33.67 16.45
CA ARG A 204 3.04 34.59 16.63
C ARG A 204 3.98 34.62 15.41
N TYR A 205 3.97 33.58 14.57
CA TYR A 205 4.78 33.53 13.36
C TYR A 205 4.02 34.14 12.18
N ARG A 206 4.72 34.93 11.36
CA ARG A 206 4.12 35.53 10.16
C ARG A 206 3.78 34.41 9.17
N GLN A 207 2.51 34.27 8.84
CA GLN A 207 2.06 33.33 7.82
C GLN A 207 2.70 33.68 6.47
N VAL A 208 3.10 32.66 5.73
CA VAL A 208 3.68 32.83 4.40
C VAL A 208 2.56 33.30 3.45
N PRO A 209 2.79 34.31 2.58
CA PRO A 209 1.78 34.77 1.64
C PRO A 209 1.27 33.64 0.75
N GLU A 210 -0.05 33.57 0.52
CA GLU A 210 -0.67 32.51 -0.28
C GLU A 210 -0.11 32.39 -1.72
N TRP A 211 0.33 33.52 -2.28
CA TRP A 211 0.95 33.59 -3.60
C TRP A 211 2.22 32.74 -3.73
N TRP A 212 2.98 32.51 -2.65
CA TRP A 212 4.14 31.62 -2.69
C TRP A 212 3.73 30.17 -3.00
N TYR A 213 2.63 29.70 -2.41
CA TYR A 213 2.10 28.37 -2.71
C TYR A 213 1.59 28.29 -4.15
N LEU A 214 0.96 29.36 -4.66
CA LEU A 214 0.50 29.43 -6.04
C LEU A 214 1.67 29.38 -7.04
N ILE A 215 2.76 30.12 -6.78
CA ILE A 215 3.96 30.12 -7.63
C ILE A 215 4.60 28.73 -7.66
N ILE A 216 4.76 28.08 -6.51
CA ILE A 216 5.31 26.72 -6.43
C ILE A 216 4.42 25.74 -7.20
N PHE A 217 3.10 25.81 -7.03
CA PHE A 217 2.15 24.96 -7.73
C PHE A 217 2.23 25.13 -9.25
N VAL A 218 2.21 26.37 -9.75
CA VAL A 218 2.30 26.66 -11.19
C VAL A 218 3.65 26.19 -11.75
N THR A 219 4.75 26.42 -11.03
CA THR A 219 6.08 26.01 -11.47
C THR A 219 6.17 24.49 -11.59
N MET A 220 5.67 23.75 -10.59
CA MET A 220 5.64 22.28 -10.61
C MET A 220 4.68 21.73 -11.68
N PHE A 221 3.53 22.39 -11.89
CA PHE A 221 2.58 22.03 -12.93
C PHE A 221 3.21 22.14 -14.32
N VAL A 222 3.91 23.25 -14.60
CA VAL A 222 4.62 23.47 -15.87
C VAL A 222 5.71 22.40 -16.08
N PHE A 223 6.51 22.09 -15.06
CA PHE A 223 7.48 21.00 -15.16
C PHE A 223 6.81 19.64 -15.44
N GLY A 224 5.65 19.36 -14.83
CA GLY A 224 4.87 18.16 -15.12
C GLY A 224 4.43 18.07 -16.58
N VAL A 225 3.93 19.16 -17.15
CA VAL A 225 3.54 19.22 -18.57
C VAL A 225 4.75 19.05 -19.49
N ILE A 226 5.88 19.70 -19.18
CA ILE A 226 7.12 19.57 -19.97
C ILE A 226 7.59 18.11 -19.98
N VAL A 227 7.56 17.41 -18.85
CA VAL A 227 7.98 15.99 -18.80
C VAL A 227 7.10 15.11 -19.68
N ILE A 228 5.79 15.37 -19.71
CA ILE A 228 4.82 14.61 -20.53
C ILE A 228 5.07 14.84 -22.03
N GLU A 229 5.38 16.08 -22.44
CA GLU A 229 5.61 16.42 -23.85
C GLU A 229 7.01 16.01 -24.34
N VAL A 230 8.03 16.10 -23.48
CA VAL A 230 9.42 15.79 -23.86
C VAL A 230 9.67 14.29 -23.98
N TRP A 231 8.99 13.47 -23.16
CA TRP A 231 9.16 12.02 -23.18
C TRP A 231 7.97 11.35 -23.88
N PRO A 232 8.20 10.45 -24.86
CA PRO A 232 7.15 9.75 -25.60
C PRO A 232 6.47 8.70 -24.71
N THR A 233 5.74 9.17 -23.70
CA THR A 233 5.06 8.37 -22.68
C THR A 233 3.63 8.00 -23.08
N GLN A 234 3.15 8.50 -24.23
CA GLN A 234 1.76 8.36 -24.71
C GLN A 234 0.71 8.88 -23.71
N PHE A 235 1.15 9.61 -22.66
CA PHE A 235 0.29 10.13 -21.61
C PHE A 235 -0.27 11.48 -22.03
N LEU A 236 -1.59 11.65 -22.00
CA LEU A 236 -2.21 12.89 -22.45
C LEU A 236 -2.21 13.94 -21.33
N VAL A 237 -1.96 15.20 -21.69
CA VAL A 237 -1.92 16.34 -20.74
C VAL A 237 -3.24 16.51 -19.98
N TRP A 238 -4.38 16.21 -20.60
CA TRP A 238 -5.67 16.23 -19.89
C TRP A 238 -5.73 15.18 -18.77
N GLY A 239 -5.04 14.04 -18.92
CA GLY A 239 -4.94 12.99 -17.90
C GLY A 239 -4.18 13.46 -16.67
N PHE A 240 -3.18 14.32 -16.85
CA PHE A 240 -2.46 14.96 -15.75
C PHE A 240 -3.37 15.90 -14.95
N VAL A 241 -4.18 16.72 -15.63
CA VAL A 241 -5.15 17.60 -14.98
C VAL A 241 -6.20 16.80 -14.21
N LEU A 242 -6.69 15.71 -14.80
CA LEU A 242 -7.64 14.80 -14.14
C LEU A 242 -7.03 14.14 -12.89
N ALA A 243 -5.77 13.73 -12.94
CA ALA A 243 -5.06 13.19 -11.77
C ALA A 243 -4.95 14.22 -10.64
N LEU A 244 -4.65 15.48 -10.95
CA LEU A 244 -4.62 16.57 -9.97
C LEU A 244 -5.99 16.84 -9.33
N MET A 245 -7.06 16.79 -10.14
CA MET A 245 -8.43 16.93 -9.65
C MET A 245 -8.80 15.81 -8.66
N ILE A 246 -8.47 14.57 -8.99
CA ILE A 246 -8.70 13.42 -8.11
C ILE A 246 -7.89 13.57 -6.82
N ALA A 247 -6.60 13.94 -6.92
CA ALA A 247 -5.74 14.13 -5.75
C ALA A 247 -6.29 15.22 -4.81
N PHE A 248 -6.74 16.35 -5.36
CA PHE A 248 -7.34 17.43 -4.59
C PHE A 248 -8.60 16.96 -3.82
N PHE A 249 -9.47 16.21 -4.48
CA PHE A 249 -10.66 15.65 -3.85
C PHE A 249 -10.31 14.69 -2.69
N TYR A 250 -9.29 13.85 -2.87
CA TYR A 250 -8.80 12.94 -1.83
C TYR A 250 -8.21 13.67 -0.63
N ILE A 251 -7.44 14.74 -0.84
CA ILE A 251 -6.85 15.52 0.25
C ILE A 251 -7.95 16.11 1.14
N ILE A 252 -9.00 16.66 0.55
CA ILE A 252 -10.13 17.21 1.30
C ILE A 252 -10.86 16.12 2.08
N ALA A 253 -11.11 14.96 1.46
CA ALA A 253 -11.75 13.84 2.13
C ALA A 253 -10.95 13.37 3.35
N ILE A 254 -9.63 13.23 3.22
CA ILE A 254 -8.75 12.74 4.29
C ILE A 254 -8.55 13.77 5.39
N GLN A 255 -8.35 15.05 5.06
CA GLN A 255 -8.15 16.10 6.07
C GLN A 255 -9.32 16.20 7.04
N ASN A 256 -10.55 16.00 6.57
CA ASN A 256 -11.73 16.06 7.41
C ASN A 256 -11.94 14.80 8.27
N ILE A 257 -11.28 13.68 7.96
CA ILE A 257 -11.32 12.46 8.79
C ILE A 257 -10.39 12.58 10.00
N ASN A 258 -9.29 13.32 9.87
CA ASN A 258 -8.25 13.47 10.90
C ASN A 258 -8.41 14.71 11.79
N SER A 259 -9.48 15.50 11.62
CA SER A 259 -9.78 16.72 12.40
C SER A 259 -10.93 16.51 13.36
#